data_AF-A0A401G3Q3-F1
#
_entry.id   AF-A0A401G3Q3-F1
#
_cell.length_a   1.000
_cell.length_b   1.000
_cell.length_c   1.000
_cell.angle_alpha   90.00
_cell.angle_beta   90.00
_cell.angle_gamma   90.00
#
_symmetry.space_group_name_H-M   'P 1'
#
loop_
_entity.id
_entity.type
_entity.pdbx_description
1 polymer ?
#
loop_
_entity_poly.entity_id
_entity_poly.type
_entity_poly.pdbx_seq_one_letter_code
_entity_poly.pdbx_strand_id
1 'polypeptide(L)' 'MSDCDHKKKKEESYIESDWEREEGHQDTRSENFDCENPDPRLGCDPGIDVAG' A
#
# COMPACT_ATOMS: atom_id res chain seq x y z
N MET A 1 -9.80 -15.26 31.52
CA MET A 1 -9.17 -15.28 30.19
C MET A 1 -10.27 -15.48 29.16
N SER A 2 -11.03 -14.44 28.87
CA SER A 2 -12.00 -14.46 27.77
C SER A 2 -11.79 -13.14 27.04
N ASP A 3 -10.65 -13.10 26.34
CA ASP A 3 -10.23 -11.91 25.62
C ASP A 3 -11.07 -11.77 24.38
N CYS A 4 -11.61 -10.55 24.27
CA CYS A 4 -12.20 -9.94 23.11
C CYS A 4 -11.52 -10.36 21.82
N ASP A 5 -12.24 -10.98 20.91
CA ASP A 5 -11.89 -10.86 19.50
C ASP A 5 -13.18 -10.86 18.66
N HIS A 6 -13.84 -9.70 18.72
CA HIS A 6 -14.69 -9.21 17.63
C HIS A 6 -13.82 -8.99 16.38
N LYS A 7 -13.20 -10.04 15.83
CA LYS A 7 -12.68 -10.02 14.47
C LYS A 7 -13.89 -10.17 13.56
N LYS A 8 -14.52 -9.02 13.26
CA LYS A 8 -15.32 -8.87 12.04
C LYS A 8 -14.47 -9.48 10.92
N LYS A 9 -14.94 -10.58 10.34
CA LYS A 9 -14.31 -11.19 9.17
C LYS A 9 -14.37 -10.14 8.07
N LYS A 10 -13.25 -9.44 7.85
CA LYS A 10 -13.09 -8.58 6.68
C LYS A 10 -13.02 -9.57 5.52
N GLU A 11 -14.04 -9.55 4.67
CA GLU A 11 -14.09 -10.41 3.50
C GLU A 11 -13.05 -9.85 2.53
N GLU A 12 -11.84 -10.43 2.56
CA GLU A 12 -10.74 -10.04 1.68
C GLU A 12 -11.06 -10.50 0.26
N SER A 13 -11.82 -9.66 -0.43
CA SER A 13 -12.25 -9.79 -1.81
C SER A 13 -11.12 -9.34 -2.74
N TYR A 14 -10.87 -10.09 -3.82
CA TYR A 14 -9.94 -9.67 -4.89
C TYR A 14 -10.50 -8.53 -5.76
N ILE A 15 -11.76 -8.15 -5.51
CA ILE A 15 -12.47 -7.05 -6.16
C ILE A 15 -12.44 -5.88 -5.19
N GLU A 16 -11.84 -4.77 -5.62
CA GLU A 16 -11.79 -3.54 -4.84
C GLU A 16 -13.20 -3.03 -4.55
N SER A 17 -13.46 -2.72 -3.28
CA SER A 17 -14.72 -2.09 -2.90
C SER A 17 -14.77 -0.63 -3.36
N ASP A 18 -15.98 -0.06 -3.50
CA ASP A 18 -16.11 1.37 -3.87
C ASP A 18 -15.38 2.30 -2.89
N TRP A 19 -15.27 1.90 -1.61
CA TRP A 19 -14.51 2.66 -0.60
C TRP A 19 -12.98 2.62 -0.86
N GLU A 20 -12.41 1.50 -1.29
CA GLU A 20 -10.97 1.37 -1.59
C GLU A 20 -10.61 2.13 -2.86
N ARG A 21 -11.53 2.12 -3.84
CA ARG A 21 -11.40 2.95 -5.03
C ARG A 21 -11.51 4.44 -4.74
N GLU A 22 -12.35 4.85 -3.78
CA GLU A 22 -12.50 6.25 -3.40
C GLU A 22 -11.34 6.76 -2.52
N GLU A 23 -10.80 5.93 -1.62
CA GLU A 23 -9.55 6.24 -0.92
C GLU A 23 -8.34 6.29 -1.85
N GLY A 24 -8.38 5.51 -2.94
CA GLY A 24 -7.37 5.53 -3.99
C GLY A 24 -6.09 4.80 -3.60
N HIS A 25 -5.52 4.05 -4.55
CA HIS A 25 -4.18 3.50 -4.37
C HIS A 25 -3.17 4.64 -4.37
N GLN A 26 -2.45 4.79 -3.28
CA GLN A 26 -1.41 5.80 -3.18
C GLN A 26 -0.31 5.51 -4.20
N ASP A 27 -0.12 6.42 -5.15
CA ASP A 27 0.97 6.32 -6.12
C ASP A 27 2.28 6.68 -5.42
N THR A 28 2.94 5.64 -4.91
CA THR A 28 4.20 5.77 -4.18
C THR A 28 5.40 5.92 -5.10
N ARG A 29 5.21 5.97 -6.44
CA ARG A 29 6.29 6.08 -7.42
C ARG A 29 7.10 7.35 -7.25
N SER A 30 6.44 8.49 -7.16
CA SER A 30 7.12 9.78 -7.04
C SER A 30 7.78 9.95 -5.68
N GLU A 31 7.14 9.44 -4.63
CA GLU A 31 7.65 9.50 -3.25
C GLU A 31 8.88 8.61 -3.07
N ASN A 32 8.99 7.53 -3.84
CA ASN A 32 10.14 6.62 -3.81
C ASN A 32 11.47 7.29 -4.19
N PHE A 33 11.45 8.39 -4.94
CA PHE A 33 12.66 9.13 -5.30
C PHE A 33 12.96 10.31 -4.35
N ASP A 34 12.13 10.56 -3.34
CA ASP A 34 12.31 11.65 -2.37
C ASP A 34 13.19 11.20 -1.20
N CYS A 35 14.49 11.04 -1.46
CA CYS A 35 15.50 10.86 -0.42
C CYS A 35 16.83 11.51 -0.81
N GLU A 36 17.81 11.45 0.08
CA GLU A 36 19.11 12.12 -0.12
C GLU A 36 19.94 11.50 -1.26
N ASN A 37 19.74 10.22 -1.60
CA ASN A 37 20.51 9.53 -2.64
C ASN A 37 19.70 8.45 -3.39
N PRO A 38 18.70 8.87 -4.20
CA PRO A 38 17.86 7.95 -4.96
C PRO A 38 18.65 7.31 -6.12
N ASP A 39 18.48 6.01 -6.33
CA ASP A 39 18.91 5.41 -7.60
C ASP A 39 17.97 5.90 -8.73
N PRO A 40 18.49 6.32 -9.90
CA PRO A 40 17.66 6.86 -10.98
C PRO A 40 16.60 5.91 -11.54
N ARG A 41 16.73 4.60 -11.27
CA ARG A 41 15.83 3.55 -11.78
C ARG A 41 15.05 2.86 -10.67
N LEU A 42 15.64 2.74 -9.49
CA LEU A 42 15.09 1.99 -8.35
C LEU A 42 14.62 2.88 -7.19
N GLY A 43 14.96 4.18 -7.24
CA GLY A 43 14.72 5.14 -6.16
C GLY A 43 15.39 4.75 -4.85
N CYS A 44 14.73 5.02 -3.75
CA CYS A 44 15.27 4.90 -2.39
C CYS A 44 14.82 3.60 -1.70
N ASP A 45 13.61 3.13 -2.02
CA ASP A 45 13.06 1.90 -1.46
C ASP A 45 12.80 0.86 -2.58
N PRO A 46 13.75 -0.06 -2.82
CA PRO A 46 13.59 -1.12 -3.80
C PRO A 46 12.57 -2.19 -3.37
N GLY A 47 12.03 -2.12 -2.14
CA GLY A 47 11.00 -3.02 -1.63
C GLY A 47 9.58 -2.55 -1.91
N ILE A 48 9.40 -1.30 -2.34
CA ILE A 48 8.12 -0.78 -2.83
C ILE A 48 8.02 -1.17 -4.31
N ASP A 49 7.19 -2.17 -4.63
CA ASP A 49 7.02 -2.62 -6.01
C ASP A 49 6.16 -1.58 -6.74
N VAL A 50 6.82 -0.63 -7.38
CA VAL A 50 6.17 0.42 -8.15
C VAL A 50 5.68 -0.18 -9.47
N ALA A 51 4.37 -0.44 -9.57
CA ALA A 51 3.77 -0.92 -10.80
C ALA A 51 4.06 0.06 -11.96
N GLY A 52 4.52 -0.49 -13.10
CA GLY A 52 5.07 0.23 -14.25
C GLY A 52 4.06 1.00 -15.08
#